data_AF-A0A2D6WLF2-F1
#
_entry.id   AF-A0A2D6WLF2-F1
#
_cell.length_a   1.000
_cell.length_b   1.000
_cell.length_c   1.000
_cell.angle_alpha   90.00
_cell.angle_beta   90.00
_cell.angle_gamma   90.00
#
_symmetry.space_group_name_H-M   'P 1'
#
loop_
_entity.id
_entity.type
_entity.pdbx_description
1 polymer ?
#
loop_
_entity_poly.entity_id
_entity_poly.type
_entity_poly.pdbx_seq_one_letter_code
_entity_poly.pdbx_strand_id
1 'polypeptide(L)'
;LGVWPGLLFFLGFAWVEVVYTESAMPARIAQMALIYSLITWGGMLLFGKEQWLRYGEAFAIVFGFLARFAPTELRVTAREVCHSCPAECLDQDGLCIGCNDCFHKALPGQRELNLRPFAVGLLRNEAVSPSVMAFVVLLLATVTFDGFMATPVWGNIILSLYDDIFSSFTTIFTLGLVAFPVILVGVYLGVSALMVAASGSRVPIGDMARAFVYSLIPIALAYHLAHYLSFLLIQGQRIIPLASDPLGYGWNLFGTADYIVNIAIINARFAWITAVVAIVVGHIIAVYLAHAIALRMLGERRPALRSQYPMLALMVGYTMVSLWIIAQPIVEIAPKG
;
A
#
# COMPACT_ATOMS: atom_id res chain seq x y z
N LEU A 1 -1.14 -20.80 -5.46
CA LEU A 1 -0.49 -20.03 -4.38
C LEU A 1 -0.86 -18.57 -4.58
N GLY A 2 -1.47 -17.90 -3.60
CA GLY A 2 -1.82 -16.48 -3.70
C GLY A 2 -0.60 -15.57 -3.63
N VAL A 3 -0.79 -14.30 -3.30
CA VAL A 3 0.29 -13.29 -3.20
C VAL A 3 1.11 -13.38 -1.91
N TRP A 4 1.12 -14.53 -1.24
CA TRP A 4 1.82 -14.74 0.04
C TRP A 4 3.34 -14.47 -0.03
N PRO A 5 4.07 -14.90 -1.08
CA PRO A 5 5.50 -14.59 -1.16
C PRO A 5 5.75 -13.08 -1.24
N GLY A 6 4.97 -12.36 -2.07
CA GLY A 6 5.04 -10.89 -2.14
C GLY A 6 4.72 -10.21 -0.82
N LEU A 7 3.72 -10.72 -0.08
CA LEU A 7 3.38 -10.23 1.26
C LEU A 7 4.55 -10.38 2.23
N LEU A 8 5.23 -11.54 2.23
CA LEU A 8 6.39 -11.78 3.09
C LEU A 8 7.58 -10.89 2.71
N PHE A 9 7.83 -10.69 1.41
CA PHE A 9 8.85 -9.75 0.96
C PHE A 9 8.54 -8.32 1.38
N PHE A 10 7.27 -7.90 1.29
CA PHE A 10 6.84 -6.58 1.75
C PHE A 10 7.00 -6.41 3.26
N LEU A 11 6.64 -7.43 4.04
CA LEU A 11 6.85 -7.41 5.50
C LEU A 11 8.34 -7.35 5.86
N GLY A 12 9.19 -8.08 5.13
CA GLY A 12 10.64 -8.00 5.27
C GLY A 12 11.20 -6.62 4.92
N PHE A 13 10.69 -6.00 3.85
CA PHE A 13 11.01 -4.62 3.52
C PHE A 13 10.60 -3.65 4.63
N ALA A 14 9.37 -3.74 5.12
CA ALA A 14 8.89 -2.91 6.23
C ALA A 14 9.71 -3.12 7.52
N TRP A 15 10.17 -4.35 7.77
CA TRP A 15 11.07 -4.63 8.89
C TRP A 15 12.43 -3.95 8.72
N VAL A 16 13.01 -3.99 7.52
CA VAL A 16 14.26 -3.27 7.22
C VAL A 16 14.07 -1.77 7.35
N GLU A 17 12.96 -1.22 6.87
CA GLU A 17 12.68 0.21 6.93
C GLU A 17 12.55 0.70 8.39
N VAL A 18 11.82 -0.05 9.21
CA VAL A 18 11.40 0.40 10.55
C VAL A 18 12.32 -0.08 11.67
N VAL A 19 12.81 -1.32 11.59
CA VAL A 19 13.47 -2.00 12.72
C VAL A 19 14.99 -2.02 12.55
N TYR A 20 15.48 -2.13 11.32
CA TYR A 20 16.92 -2.25 11.06
C TYR A 20 17.62 -0.90 11.24
N THR A 21 18.58 -0.84 12.16
CA THR A 21 19.24 0.40 12.59
C THR A 21 20.16 1.00 11.54
N GLU A 22 20.67 0.20 10.61
CA GLU A 22 21.57 0.65 9.54
C GLU A 22 20.84 0.91 8.21
N SER A 23 19.51 1.05 8.24
CA SER A 23 18.67 1.19 7.05
C SER A 23 18.93 2.47 6.25
N ALA A 24 19.47 3.51 6.88
CA ALA A 24 19.80 4.78 6.25
C ALA A 24 21.19 4.81 5.58
N MET A 25 22.04 3.80 5.82
CA MET A 25 23.41 3.78 5.26
C MET A 25 23.39 3.44 3.76
N PRO A 26 23.93 4.30 2.87
CA PRO A 26 23.86 4.08 1.42
C PRO A 26 24.43 2.73 0.96
N ALA A 27 25.54 2.29 1.57
CA ALA A 27 26.17 1.00 1.25
C ALA A 27 25.25 -0.19 1.59
N ARG A 28 24.50 -0.12 2.70
CA ARG A 28 23.54 -1.17 3.08
C ARG A 28 22.34 -1.20 2.15
N ILE A 29 21.79 -0.04 1.82
CA ILE A 29 20.70 0.09 0.85
C ILE A 29 21.12 -0.52 -0.49
N ALA A 30 22.33 -0.21 -0.98
CA ALA A 30 22.86 -0.76 -2.23
C ALA A 30 22.99 -2.29 -2.17
N GLN A 31 23.53 -2.85 -1.08
CA GLN A 31 23.62 -4.31 -0.88
C GLN A 31 22.24 -4.97 -0.88
N MET A 32 21.27 -4.40 -0.16
CA MET A 32 19.91 -4.91 -0.09
C MET A 32 19.20 -4.85 -1.44
N ALA A 33 19.38 -3.75 -2.18
CA ALA A 33 18.83 -3.59 -3.53
C ALA A 33 19.41 -4.62 -4.51
N LEU A 34 20.72 -4.91 -4.43
CA LEU A 34 21.36 -5.95 -5.23
C LEU A 34 20.82 -7.34 -4.88
N ILE A 35 20.73 -7.68 -3.59
CA ILE A 35 20.16 -8.96 -3.13
C ILE A 35 18.72 -9.11 -3.59
N TYR A 36 17.89 -8.06 -3.40
CA TYR A 36 16.49 -8.06 -3.83
C TYR A 36 16.35 -8.21 -5.35
N SER A 37 17.22 -7.57 -6.12
CA SER A 37 17.25 -7.69 -7.59
C SER A 37 17.62 -9.11 -8.03
N LEU A 38 18.62 -9.73 -7.40
CA LEU A 38 19.01 -11.12 -7.66
C LEU A 38 17.88 -12.10 -7.33
N ILE A 39 17.21 -11.92 -6.19
CA ILE A 39 16.03 -12.71 -5.81
C ILE A 39 14.93 -12.55 -6.86
N THR A 40 14.69 -11.32 -7.30
CA THR A 40 13.64 -11.01 -8.28
C THR A 40 13.93 -11.64 -9.65
N TRP A 41 15.16 -11.49 -10.17
CA TRP A 41 15.56 -12.12 -11.43
C TRP A 41 15.58 -13.65 -11.32
N GLY A 42 16.08 -14.20 -10.21
CA GLY A 42 16.03 -15.63 -9.93
C GLY A 42 14.59 -16.16 -9.92
N GLY A 43 13.67 -15.45 -9.29
CA GLY A 43 12.25 -15.76 -9.30
C GLY A 43 11.64 -15.73 -10.70
N MET A 44 11.98 -14.72 -11.51
CA MET A 44 11.55 -14.65 -12.91
C MET A 44 12.11 -15.81 -13.77
N LEU A 45 13.35 -16.24 -13.53
CA LEU A 45 13.97 -17.35 -14.25
C LEU A 45 13.37 -18.71 -13.87
N LEU A 46 13.07 -18.92 -12.58
CA LEU A 46 12.55 -20.20 -12.07
C LEU A 46 11.05 -20.38 -12.29
N PHE A 47 10.26 -19.32 -12.10
CA PHE A 47 8.79 -19.38 -12.13
C PHE A 47 8.18 -18.70 -13.36
N GLY A 48 8.98 -18.02 -14.17
CA GLY A 48 8.53 -17.20 -15.28
C GLY A 48 8.25 -15.74 -14.88
N LYS A 49 8.60 -14.80 -15.76
CA LYS A 49 8.49 -13.35 -15.55
C LYS A 49 7.12 -12.92 -15.03
N GLU A 50 6.06 -13.27 -15.76
CA GLU A 50 4.69 -12.78 -15.48
C GLU A 50 4.13 -13.40 -14.18
N GLN A 51 4.46 -14.66 -13.90
CA GLN A 51 4.03 -15.33 -12.67
C GLN A 51 4.74 -14.73 -11.44
N TRP A 52 6.05 -14.47 -11.54
CA TRP A 52 6.79 -13.86 -10.43
C TRP A 52 6.31 -12.44 -10.14
N LEU A 53 6.17 -11.59 -11.16
CA LEU A 53 5.71 -10.20 -10.98
C LEU A 53 4.29 -10.09 -10.42
N ARG A 54 3.43 -11.07 -10.72
CA ARG A 54 2.03 -11.04 -10.28
C ARG A 54 1.81 -11.58 -8.87
N TYR A 55 2.63 -12.52 -8.41
CA TYR A 55 2.38 -13.23 -7.14
C TYR A 55 3.56 -13.18 -6.15
N GLY A 56 4.78 -12.98 -6.62
CA GLY A 56 6.00 -13.04 -5.82
C GLY A 56 6.67 -11.70 -5.55
N GLU A 57 6.67 -10.79 -6.51
CA GLU A 57 7.37 -9.51 -6.40
C GLU A 57 6.51 -8.48 -5.65
N ALA A 58 6.98 -8.04 -4.49
CA ALA A 58 6.20 -7.22 -3.56
C ALA A 58 5.78 -5.87 -4.15
N PHE A 59 6.69 -5.17 -4.81
CA PHE A 59 6.45 -3.81 -5.31
C PHE A 59 5.54 -3.80 -6.54
N ALA A 60 5.68 -4.75 -7.46
CA ALA A 60 4.81 -4.95 -8.61
C ALA A 60 3.38 -5.24 -8.18
N ILE A 61 3.19 -5.99 -7.09
CA ILE A 61 1.87 -6.24 -6.50
C ILE A 61 1.30 -4.97 -5.87
N VAL A 62 2.09 -4.26 -5.05
CA VAL A 62 1.70 -2.98 -4.44
C VAL A 62 1.35 -1.93 -5.50
N PHE A 63 2.23 -1.70 -6.48
CA PHE A 63 1.97 -0.80 -7.60
C PHE A 63 0.79 -1.29 -8.45
N GLY A 64 0.56 -2.60 -8.57
CA GLY A 64 -0.63 -3.16 -9.19
C GLY A 64 -1.92 -2.77 -8.47
N PHE A 65 -1.92 -2.76 -7.13
CA PHE A 65 -3.04 -2.24 -6.33
C PHE A 65 -3.23 -0.74 -6.54
N LEU A 66 -2.15 0.05 -6.47
CA LEU A 66 -2.21 1.50 -6.64
C LEU A 66 -2.60 1.92 -8.08
N ALA A 67 -2.17 1.17 -9.10
CA ALA A 67 -2.49 1.43 -10.50
C ALA A 67 -4.00 1.32 -10.80
N ARG A 68 -4.78 0.64 -9.95
CA ARG A 68 -6.26 0.64 -10.05
C ARG A 68 -6.86 2.01 -9.77
N PHE A 69 -6.13 2.89 -9.08
CA PHE A 69 -6.51 4.27 -8.87
C PHE A 69 -6.22 5.16 -10.09
N ALA A 70 -5.32 4.74 -10.99
CA ALA A 70 -4.87 5.54 -12.12
C ALA A 70 -5.98 5.77 -13.18
N PRO A 71 -5.94 6.90 -13.91
CA PRO A 71 -6.93 7.26 -14.92
C PRO A 71 -6.71 6.54 -16.27
N THR A 72 -5.77 5.61 -16.32
CA THR A 72 -5.40 4.85 -17.51
C THR A 72 -5.57 3.36 -17.24
N GLU A 73 -6.04 2.62 -18.23
CA GLU A 73 -6.10 1.16 -18.18
C GLU A 73 -5.70 0.51 -19.50
N LEU A 74 -5.09 -0.66 -19.40
CA LEU A 74 -4.81 -1.54 -20.52
C LEU A 74 -5.95 -2.56 -20.64
N ARG A 75 -6.52 -2.73 -21.82
CA ARG A 75 -7.56 -3.72 -22.09
C ARG A 75 -7.21 -4.55 -23.32
N VAL A 76 -7.54 -5.83 -23.25
CA VAL A 76 -7.42 -6.77 -24.38
C VAL A 76 -8.81 -7.23 -24.78
N THR A 77 -9.14 -7.09 -26.06
CA THR A 77 -10.46 -7.48 -26.60
C THR A 77 -10.51 -8.94 -27.04
N ALA A 78 -9.36 -9.55 -27.32
CA ALA A 78 -9.23 -10.94 -27.73
C ALA A 78 -9.50 -11.90 -26.57
N ARG A 79 -10.75 -12.37 -26.46
CA ARG A 79 -11.18 -13.31 -25.41
C ARG A 79 -10.36 -14.61 -25.38
N GLU A 80 -9.97 -15.14 -26.54
CA GLU A 80 -9.21 -16.39 -26.63
C GLU A 80 -7.84 -16.29 -25.92
N VAL A 81 -7.11 -15.20 -26.13
CA VAL A 81 -5.83 -14.93 -25.46
C VAL A 81 -6.03 -14.90 -23.94
N CYS A 82 -7.09 -14.25 -23.48
CA CYS A 82 -7.38 -14.10 -22.06
C CYS A 82 -7.90 -15.41 -21.40
N HIS A 83 -8.65 -16.24 -22.12
CA HIS A 83 -9.05 -17.58 -21.63
C HIS A 83 -7.86 -18.53 -21.49
N SER A 84 -6.87 -18.41 -22.37
CA SER A 84 -5.64 -19.20 -22.30
C SER A 84 -4.60 -18.64 -21.32
N CYS A 85 -4.91 -17.54 -20.62
CA CYS A 85 -3.97 -16.90 -19.70
C CYS A 85 -3.77 -17.79 -18.45
N PRO A 86 -2.52 -18.20 -18.14
CA PRO A 86 -2.23 -19.04 -16.97
C PRO A 86 -2.63 -18.42 -15.63
N ALA A 87 -2.79 -17.10 -15.62
CA ALA A 87 -3.01 -16.32 -14.41
C ALA A 87 -4.47 -15.88 -14.25
N GLU A 88 -5.42 -16.47 -14.97
CA GLU A 88 -6.87 -16.23 -14.81
C GLU A 88 -7.20 -14.72 -14.75
N CYS A 89 -6.84 -13.98 -15.79
CA CYS A 89 -6.91 -12.50 -15.78
C CYS A 89 -8.30 -11.92 -16.06
N LEU A 90 -9.27 -12.77 -16.38
CA LEU A 90 -10.66 -12.37 -16.61
C LEU A 90 -11.33 -12.05 -15.28
N ASP A 91 -12.01 -10.92 -15.22
CA ASP A 91 -12.91 -10.62 -14.11
C ASP A 91 -14.27 -11.32 -14.29
N GLN A 92 -15.15 -11.22 -13.29
CA GLN A 92 -16.46 -11.89 -13.29
C GLN A 92 -17.39 -11.37 -14.39
N ASP A 93 -17.10 -10.20 -14.97
CA ASP A 93 -17.83 -9.63 -16.10
C ASP A 93 -17.24 -10.10 -17.45
N GLY A 94 -16.19 -10.94 -17.43
CA GLY A 94 -15.51 -11.47 -18.62
C GLY A 94 -14.60 -10.46 -19.31
N LEU A 95 -14.14 -9.42 -18.60
CA LEU A 95 -13.25 -8.40 -19.13
C LEU A 95 -11.78 -8.69 -18.76
N CYS A 96 -10.91 -8.42 -19.72
CA CYS A 96 -9.46 -8.64 -19.61
C CYS A 96 -8.75 -7.29 -19.50
N ILE A 97 -8.64 -6.79 -18.27
CA ILE A 97 -8.09 -5.44 -17.97
C ILE A 97 -6.85 -5.57 -17.08
N GLY A 98 -5.80 -4.82 -17.40
CA GLY A 98 -4.58 -4.71 -16.60
C GLY A 98 -3.68 -5.94 -16.63
N CYS A 99 -3.82 -6.82 -17.62
CA CYS A 99 -2.95 -7.99 -17.79
C CYS A 99 -1.87 -7.73 -18.84
N ASN A 100 -0.62 -7.50 -18.38
CA ASN A 100 0.52 -7.26 -19.27
C ASN A 100 0.84 -8.45 -20.18
N ASP A 101 0.75 -9.69 -19.67
CA ASP A 101 0.96 -10.90 -20.47
C ASP A 101 -0.01 -10.99 -21.66
N CYS A 102 -1.31 -10.83 -21.39
CA CYS A 102 -2.32 -10.82 -22.45
C CYS A 102 -2.11 -9.67 -23.43
N PHE A 103 -1.75 -8.48 -22.93
CA PHE A 103 -1.50 -7.32 -23.77
C PHE A 103 -0.30 -7.54 -24.70
N HIS A 104 0.77 -8.17 -24.22
CA HIS A 104 1.93 -8.52 -25.04
C HIS A 104 1.64 -9.60 -26.08
N LYS A 105 0.79 -10.58 -25.75
CA LYS A 105 0.40 -11.67 -26.67
C LYS A 105 -0.63 -11.26 -27.71
N ALA A 106 -1.51 -10.30 -27.39
CA ALA A 106 -2.56 -9.84 -28.28
C ALA A 106 -1.99 -9.13 -29.52
N LEU A 107 -2.69 -9.20 -30.66
CA LEU A 107 -2.33 -8.44 -31.87
C LEU A 107 -2.52 -6.93 -31.65
N PRO A 108 -1.81 -6.05 -32.38
CA PRO A 108 -1.94 -4.59 -32.20
C PRO A 108 -3.38 -4.06 -32.26
N GLY A 109 -4.23 -4.60 -33.15
CA GLY A 109 -5.65 -4.22 -33.26
C GLY A 109 -6.55 -4.73 -32.13
N GLN A 110 -6.02 -5.54 -31.21
CA GLN A 110 -6.74 -6.12 -30.06
C GLN A 110 -6.30 -5.50 -28.73
N ARG A 111 -5.39 -4.52 -28.79
CA ARG A 111 -4.81 -3.81 -27.65
C ARG A 111 -5.48 -2.44 -27.52
N GLU A 112 -6.08 -2.18 -26.38
CA GLU A 112 -6.71 -0.90 -26.07
C GLU A 112 -6.00 -0.24 -24.88
N LEU A 113 -5.75 1.07 -25.00
CA LEU A 113 -5.38 1.94 -23.89
C LEU A 113 -6.56 2.87 -23.65
N ASN A 114 -7.30 2.64 -22.57
CA ASN A 114 -8.52 3.38 -22.26
C ASN A 114 -8.26 4.42 -21.16
N LEU A 115 -8.93 5.56 -21.27
CA LEU A 115 -9.01 6.57 -20.21
C LEU A 115 -10.23 6.29 -19.34
N ARG A 116 -10.07 6.46 -18.03
CA ARG A 116 -11.13 6.32 -17.02
C ARG A 116 -10.97 7.36 -15.92
N PRO A 117 -12.04 7.71 -15.19
CA PRO A 117 -11.89 8.49 -13.96
C PRO A 117 -11.03 7.76 -12.93
N PHE A 118 -10.36 8.52 -12.06
CA PHE A 118 -9.59 7.98 -10.95
C PHE A 118 -10.43 7.03 -10.09
N ALA A 119 -9.77 6.04 -9.48
CA ALA A 119 -10.37 5.05 -8.57
C ALA A 119 -11.42 4.09 -9.18
N VAL A 120 -11.93 4.29 -10.39
CA VAL A 120 -12.93 3.40 -11.01
C VAL A 120 -12.40 1.97 -11.19
N GLY A 121 -11.09 1.81 -11.41
CA GLY A 121 -10.46 0.49 -11.49
C GLY A 121 -10.54 -0.34 -10.19
N LEU A 122 -10.86 0.29 -9.05
CA LEU A 122 -11.09 -0.38 -7.77
C LEU A 122 -12.50 -0.99 -7.67
N LEU A 123 -13.43 -0.60 -8.56
CA LEU A 123 -14.78 -1.16 -8.65
C LEU A 123 -14.87 -2.38 -9.57
N ARG A 124 -13.74 -2.92 -10.03
CA ARG A 124 -13.74 -4.12 -10.89
C ARG A 124 -14.33 -5.32 -10.17
N ASN A 125 -15.17 -6.07 -10.86
CA ASN A 125 -15.86 -7.23 -10.31
C ASN A 125 -14.97 -8.47 -10.34
N GLU A 126 -13.93 -8.52 -9.50
CA GLU A 126 -12.97 -9.63 -9.49
C GLU A 126 -13.01 -10.44 -8.20
N ALA A 127 -12.63 -11.72 -8.29
CA ALA A 127 -12.47 -12.56 -7.11
C ALA A 127 -11.17 -12.19 -6.37
N VAL A 128 -11.31 -11.58 -5.19
CA VAL A 128 -10.17 -11.25 -4.34
C VAL A 128 -9.80 -12.46 -3.48
N SER A 129 -8.53 -12.85 -3.48
CA SER A 129 -8.02 -13.94 -2.64
C SER A 129 -7.75 -13.47 -1.20
N PRO A 130 -7.77 -14.36 -0.19
CA PRO A 130 -7.42 -14.00 1.19
C PRO A 130 -6.03 -13.37 1.32
N SER A 131 -5.06 -13.82 0.52
CA SER A 131 -3.71 -13.25 0.50
C SER A 131 -3.69 -11.80 0.01
N VAL A 132 -4.51 -11.45 -0.99
CA VAL A 132 -4.61 -10.07 -1.49
C VAL A 132 -5.25 -9.19 -0.43
N MET A 133 -6.30 -9.67 0.23
CA MET A 133 -6.92 -8.95 1.34
C MET A 133 -5.91 -8.68 2.46
N ALA A 134 -5.18 -9.71 2.90
CA ALA A 134 -4.15 -9.57 3.92
C ALA A 134 -3.06 -8.58 3.49
N PHE A 135 -2.65 -8.57 2.21
CA PHE A 135 -1.63 -7.65 1.71
C PHE A 135 -2.13 -6.20 1.67
N VAL A 136 -3.35 -5.94 1.19
CA VAL A 136 -3.92 -4.58 1.21
C VAL A 136 -4.06 -4.05 2.64
N VAL A 137 -4.49 -4.90 3.59
CA VAL A 137 -4.56 -4.52 5.01
C VAL A 137 -3.16 -4.31 5.60
N LEU A 138 -2.17 -5.13 5.24
CA LEU A 138 -0.76 -4.94 5.65
C LEU A 138 -0.20 -3.61 5.14
N LEU A 139 -0.49 -3.24 3.89
CA LEU A 139 -0.08 -1.97 3.31
C LEU A 139 -0.69 -0.78 4.07
N LEU A 140 -1.96 -0.89 4.51
CA LEU A 140 -2.57 0.12 5.36
C LEU A 140 -1.95 0.15 6.77
N ALA A 141 -1.70 -1.03 7.34
CA ALA A 141 -1.18 -1.18 8.70
C ALA A 141 0.24 -0.67 8.87
N THR A 142 1.14 -1.00 7.94
CA THR A 142 2.56 -0.58 7.95
C THR A 142 2.68 0.94 7.96
N VAL A 143 1.91 1.61 7.12
CA VAL A 143 1.87 3.07 7.00
C VAL A 143 1.26 3.74 8.24
N THR A 144 0.24 3.11 8.82
CA THR A 144 -0.35 3.57 10.09
C THR A 144 0.65 3.43 11.24
N PHE A 145 1.37 2.30 11.28
CA PHE A 145 2.40 2.05 12.28
C PHE A 145 3.54 3.04 12.13
N ASP A 146 4.04 3.27 10.90
CA ASP A 146 5.11 4.24 10.63
C ASP A 146 4.80 5.63 11.20
N GLY A 147 3.61 6.17 10.91
CA GLY A 147 3.23 7.46 11.49
C GLY A 147 2.97 7.39 12.99
N PHE A 148 2.45 6.29 13.52
CA PHE A 148 2.27 6.13 14.97
C PHE A 148 3.60 6.14 15.71
N MET A 149 4.66 5.58 15.13
CA MET A 149 5.99 5.56 15.73
C MET A 149 6.60 6.94 15.91
N ALA A 150 6.21 7.91 15.09
CA ALA A 150 6.66 9.29 15.20
C ALA A 150 5.97 10.07 16.33
N THR A 151 4.99 9.48 17.02
CA THR A 151 4.19 10.16 18.06
C THR A 151 4.80 10.01 19.46
N PRO A 152 4.57 10.99 20.37
CA PRO A 152 4.99 10.87 21.77
C PRO A 152 4.39 9.66 22.50
N VAL A 153 3.20 9.23 22.09
CA VAL A 153 2.49 8.09 22.69
C VAL A 153 3.28 6.80 22.51
N TRP A 154 3.80 6.55 21.30
CA TRP A 154 4.66 5.41 21.03
C TRP A 154 5.95 5.48 21.85
N GLY A 155 6.51 6.68 22.01
CA GLY A 155 7.64 6.94 22.90
C GLY A 155 7.47 6.42 24.32
N ASN A 156 6.35 6.81 24.94
CA ASN A 156 6.03 6.37 26.30
C ASN A 156 5.82 4.85 26.38
N ILE A 157 5.19 4.25 25.36
CA ILE A 157 5.00 2.80 25.28
C ILE A 157 6.35 2.09 25.20
N ILE A 158 7.26 2.55 24.34
CA ILE A 158 8.60 1.97 24.22
C ILE A 158 9.34 2.03 25.55
N LEU A 159 9.38 3.20 26.19
CA LEU A 159 10.15 3.38 27.43
C LEU A 159 9.63 2.46 28.55
N SER A 160 8.31 2.38 28.74
CA SER A 160 7.72 1.45 29.71
C SER A 160 8.03 -0.01 29.36
N LEU A 161 7.90 -0.41 28.08
CA LEU A 161 8.19 -1.78 27.67
C LEU A 161 9.68 -2.14 27.79
N TYR A 162 10.58 -1.19 27.56
CA TYR A 162 12.02 -1.38 27.66
C TYR A 162 12.48 -1.54 29.10
N ASP A 163 11.93 -0.73 30.00
CA ASP A 163 12.30 -0.79 31.42
C ASP A 163 11.71 -2.01 32.12
N ASP A 164 10.48 -2.42 31.76
CA ASP A 164 9.73 -3.44 32.50
C ASP A 164 9.80 -4.86 31.91
N ILE A 165 9.93 -5.01 30.58
CA ILE A 165 9.65 -6.30 29.90
C ILE A 165 10.76 -6.75 28.94
N PHE A 166 11.29 -5.85 28.11
CA PHE A 166 12.21 -6.21 27.02
C PHE A 166 13.52 -5.41 27.09
N SER A 167 14.67 -6.04 26.86
CA SER A 167 15.97 -5.36 26.85
C SER A 167 16.46 -4.93 25.46
N SER A 168 15.56 -4.87 24.45
CA SER A 168 15.94 -4.57 23.06
C SER A 168 14.85 -3.81 22.31
N PHE A 169 15.18 -2.63 21.81
CA PHE A 169 14.31 -1.86 20.92
C PHE A 169 13.92 -2.66 19.67
N THR A 170 14.86 -3.40 19.08
CA THR A 170 14.62 -4.27 17.91
C THR A 170 13.44 -5.21 18.16
N THR A 171 13.35 -5.81 19.36
CA THR A 171 12.25 -6.70 19.73
C THR A 171 10.93 -5.93 19.82
N ILE A 172 10.91 -4.77 20.47
CA ILE A 172 9.70 -3.94 20.63
C ILE A 172 9.17 -3.49 19.28
N PHE A 173 10.03 -2.96 18.41
CA PHE A 173 9.65 -2.52 17.06
C PHE A 173 9.20 -3.71 16.18
N THR A 174 9.86 -4.87 16.27
CA THR A 174 9.44 -6.08 15.54
C THR A 174 8.05 -6.55 16.00
N LEU A 175 7.79 -6.56 17.30
CA LEU A 175 6.48 -6.91 17.85
C LEU A 175 5.41 -5.91 17.41
N GLY A 176 5.71 -4.60 17.42
CA GLY A 176 4.82 -3.56 16.92
C GLY A 176 4.47 -3.76 15.45
N LEU A 177 5.46 -4.01 14.60
CA LEU A 177 5.30 -4.22 13.16
C LEU A 177 4.42 -5.44 12.83
N VAL A 178 4.47 -6.51 13.65
CA VAL A 178 3.63 -7.70 13.46
C VAL A 178 2.25 -7.52 14.12
N ALA A 179 2.19 -6.89 15.29
CA ALA A 179 0.95 -6.70 16.03
C ALA A 179 -0.02 -5.76 15.31
N PHE A 180 0.46 -4.66 14.73
CA PHE A 180 -0.41 -3.69 14.04
C PHE A 180 -1.23 -4.31 12.89
N PRO A 181 -0.62 -5.02 11.92
CA PRO A 181 -1.37 -5.72 10.87
C PRO A 181 -2.34 -6.76 11.43
N VAL A 182 -1.95 -7.53 12.46
CA VAL A 182 -2.82 -8.55 13.07
C VAL A 182 -4.05 -7.90 13.73
N ILE A 183 -3.84 -6.83 14.50
CA ILE A 183 -4.92 -6.05 15.12
C ILE A 183 -5.83 -5.47 14.04
N LEU A 184 -5.27 -4.88 12.99
CA LEU A 184 -6.06 -4.25 11.93
C LEU A 184 -6.87 -5.26 11.13
N VAL A 185 -6.32 -6.45 10.84
CA VAL A 185 -7.07 -7.57 10.25
C VAL A 185 -8.21 -8.00 11.18
N GLY A 186 -7.95 -8.13 12.48
CA GLY A 186 -8.97 -8.48 13.48
C GLY A 186 -10.12 -7.47 13.52
N VAL A 187 -9.79 -6.17 13.59
CA VAL A 187 -10.77 -5.07 13.53
C VAL A 187 -11.54 -5.10 12.21
N TYR A 188 -10.85 -5.27 11.09
CA TYR A 188 -11.47 -5.30 9.76
C TYR A 188 -12.46 -6.46 9.59
N LEU A 189 -12.09 -7.65 10.06
CA LEU A 189 -12.97 -8.83 10.06
C LEU A 189 -14.14 -8.66 11.05
N GLY A 190 -13.90 -8.06 12.21
CA GLY A 190 -14.95 -7.71 13.18
C GLY A 190 -15.97 -6.75 12.60
N VAL A 191 -15.52 -5.69 11.92
CA VAL A 191 -16.41 -4.76 11.20
C VAL A 191 -17.13 -5.47 10.06
N SER A 192 -16.46 -6.33 9.30
CA SER A 192 -17.10 -7.13 8.25
C SER A 192 -18.20 -8.05 8.81
N ALA A 193 -18.01 -8.60 10.02
CA ALA A 193 -19.05 -9.37 10.72
C ALA A 193 -20.23 -8.49 11.14
N LEU A 194 -19.98 -7.28 11.63
CA LEU A 194 -21.03 -6.29 11.91
C LEU A 194 -21.79 -5.88 10.65
N MET A 195 -21.13 -5.78 9.49
CA MET A 195 -21.78 -5.50 8.21
C MET A 195 -22.74 -6.61 7.79
N VAL A 196 -22.33 -7.87 7.95
CA VAL A 196 -23.19 -9.04 7.69
C VAL A 196 -24.39 -9.04 8.65
N ALA A 197 -24.15 -8.83 9.94
CA ALA A 197 -25.21 -8.76 10.95
C ALA A 197 -26.20 -7.60 10.69
N ALA A 198 -25.71 -6.41 10.37
CA ALA A 198 -26.54 -5.23 10.12
C ALA A 198 -27.36 -5.34 8.82
N SER A 199 -26.80 -5.95 7.77
CA SER A 199 -27.51 -6.17 6.50
C SER A 199 -28.54 -7.29 6.56
N GLY A 200 -28.43 -8.21 7.53
CA GLY A 200 -29.23 -9.45 7.56
C GLY A 200 -28.87 -10.42 6.43
N SER A 201 -27.70 -10.22 5.81
CA SER A 201 -27.20 -11.05 4.72
C SER A 201 -26.71 -12.41 5.22
N ARG A 202 -26.73 -13.42 4.34
CA ARG A 202 -26.13 -14.74 4.59
C ARG A 202 -24.74 -14.89 3.98
N VAL A 203 -24.17 -13.81 3.45
CA VAL A 203 -22.83 -13.85 2.87
C VAL A 203 -21.79 -14.14 3.97
N PRO A 204 -20.86 -15.08 3.75
CA PRO A 204 -19.78 -15.33 4.68
C PRO A 204 -18.96 -14.06 4.97
N ILE A 205 -18.50 -13.91 6.21
CA ILE A 205 -17.73 -12.74 6.66
C ILE A 205 -16.47 -12.53 5.81
N GLY A 206 -15.78 -13.62 5.45
CA GLY A 206 -14.60 -13.56 4.58
C GLY A 206 -14.90 -13.08 3.16
N ASP A 207 -16.10 -13.32 2.64
CA ASP A 207 -16.50 -12.85 1.30
C ASP A 207 -16.85 -11.37 1.34
N MET A 208 -17.54 -10.94 2.40
CA MET A 208 -17.77 -9.51 2.68
C MET A 208 -16.44 -8.76 2.81
N ALA A 209 -15.50 -9.25 3.62
CA ALA A 209 -14.20 -8.61 3.78
C ALA A 209 -13.42 -8.54 2.45
N ARG A 210 -13.38 -9.63 1.67
CA ARG A 210 -12.66 -9.65 0.40
C ARG A 210 -13.28 -8.74 -0.67
N ALA A 211 -14.60 -8.58 -0.68
CA ALA A 211 -15.28 -7.68 -1.61
C ALA A 211 -14.99 -6.21 -1.34
N PHE A 212 -14.80 -5.81 -0.07
CA PHE A 212 -14.64 -4.41 0.31
C PHE A 212 -13.18 -3.97 0.42
N VAL A 213 -12.20 -4.88 0.40
CA VAL A 213 -10.82 -4.54 0.77
C VAL A 213 -10.17 -3.48 -0.12
N TYR A 214 -10.48 -3.44 -1.43
CA TYR A 214 -9.96 -2.42 -2.32
C TYR A 214 -10.53 -1.02 -2.09
N SER A 215 -11.65 -0.89 -1.37
CA SER A 215 -12.14 0.42 -0.91
C SER A 215 -11.18 1.09 0.09
N LEU A 216 -10.24 0.34 0.67
CA LEU A 216 -9.22 0.86 1.58
C LEU A 216 -8.01 1.47 0.84
N ILE A 217 -7.80 1.16 -0.44
CA ILE A 217 -6.63 1.63 -1.21
C ILE A 217 -6.56 3.16 -1.28
N PRO A 218 -7.64 3.91 -1.55
CA PRO A 218 -7.59 5.38 -1.57
C PRO A 218 -7.15 5.97 -0.24
N ILE A 219 -7.52 5.35 0.88
CA ILE A 219 -7.11 5.77 2.22
C ILE A 219 -5.60 5.59 2.38
N ALA A 220 -5.08 4.41 2.04
CA ALA A 220 -3.66 4.14 2.11
C ALA A 220 -2.85 5.08 1.21
N LEU A 221 -3.30 5.29 -0.03
CA LEU A 221 -2.63 6.18 -0.99
C LEU A 221 -2.61 7.63 -0.49
N ALA A 222 -3.73 8.12 0.03
CA ALA A 222 -3.83 9.47 0.57
C ALA A 222 -2.91 9.67 1.78
N TYR A 223 -2.82 8.68 2.67
CA TYR A 223 -1.92 8.74 3.81
C TYR A 223 -0.45 8.73 3.37
N HIS A 224 -0.06 7.86 2.43
CA HIS A 224 1.31 7.87 1.90
C HIS A 224 1.67 9.24 1.32
N LEU A 225 0.77 9.85 0.54
CA LEU A 225 1.00 11.19 0.00
C LEU A 225 1.13 12.22 1.13
N ALA A 226 0.23 12.18 2.12
CA ALA A 226 0.25 13.11 3.25
C ALA A 226 1.54 13.01 4.09
N HIS A 227 2.03 11.79 4.32
CA HIS A 227 3.16 11.53 5.19
C HIS A 227 4.52 11.71 4.48
N TYR A 228 4.64 11.25 3.23
CA TYR A 228 5.93 11.19 2.52
C TYR A 228 6.16 12.33 1.54
N LEU A 229 5.22 13.27 1.33
CA LEU A 229 5.41 14.38 0.38
C LEU A 229 6.65 15.22 0.72
N SER A 230 6.81 15.63 1.98
CA SER A 230 7.95 16.43 2.41
C SER A 230 9.26 15.64 2.28
N PHE A 231 9.25 14.35 2.64
CA PHE A 231 10.41 13.48 2.46
C PHE A 231 10.78 13.34 0.98
N LEU A 232 9.81 13.14 0.10
CA LEU A 232 10.02 13.04 -1.34
C LEU A 232 10.65 14.32 -1.91
N LEU A 233 10.14 15.49 -1.53
CA LEU A 233 10.63 16.77 -2.06
C LEU A 233 11.97 17.20 -1.46
N ILE A 234 12.25 16.85 -0.21
CA ILE A 234 13.48 17.26 0.49
C ILE A 234 14.56 16.19 0.29
N GLN A 235 14.31 14.96 0.74
CA GLN A 235 15.30 13.87 0.65
C GLN A 235 15.49 13.39 -0.79
N GLY A 236 14.48 13.49 -1.66
CA GLY A 236 14.63 13.18 -3.08
C GLY A 236 15.69 14.05 -3.78
N GLN A 237 15.97 15.25 -3.27
CA GLN A 237 17.06 16.09 -3.79
C GLN A 237 18.45 15.47 -3.59
N ARG A 238 18.62 14.52 -2.65
CA ARG A 238 19.92 13.83 -2.45
C ARG A 238 20.37 13.01 -3.65
N ILE A 239 19.46 12.70 -4.59
CA ILE A 239 19.81 12.07 -5.87
C ILE A 239 20.74 13.00 -6.70
N ILE A 240 20.61 14.32 -6.57
CA ILE A 240 21.38 15.31 -7.34
C ILE A 240 22.90 15.22 -7.07
N PRO A 241 23.39 15.29 -5.82
CA PRO A 241 24.81 15.08 -5.53
C PRO A 241 25.25 13.64 -5.77
N LEU A 242 24.41 12.64 -5.44
CA LEU A 242 24.74 11.22 -5.64
C LEU A 242 24.90 10.85 -7.12
N ALA A 243 24.22 11.55 -8.03
CA ALA A 243 24.42 11.35 -9.47
C ALA A 243 25.84 11.73 -9.91
N SER A 244 26.47 12.72 -9.25
CA SER A 244 27.86 13.13 -9.54
C SER A 244 28.90 12.17 -8.98
N ASP A 245 28.58 11.46 -7.88
CA ASP A 245 29.43 10.46 -7.25
C ASP A 245 28.70 9.13 -6.97
N PRO A 246 28.31 8.37 -8.02
CA PRO A 246 27.47 7.18 -7.85
C PRO A 246 28.17 6.03 -7.11
N LEU A 247 29.51 6.01 -7.10
CA LEU A 247 30.32 4.96 -6.48
C LEU A 247 31.01 5.40 -5.17
N GLY A 248 30.83 6.65 -4.75
CA GLY A 248 31.45 7.16 -3.53
C GLY A 248 32.97 7.36 -3.63
N TYR A 249 33.50 7.56 -4.85
CA TYR A 249 34.93 7.77 -5.09
C TYR A 249 35.34 9.25 -5.06
N GLY A 250 34.41 10.14 -4.68
CA GLY A 250 34.61 11.59 -4.70
C GLY A 250 34.53 12.19 -6.11
N TRP A 251 33.81 11.53 -7.03
CA TRP A 251 33.63 12.06 -8.38
C TRP A 251 32.74 13.30 -8.40
N ASN A 252 32.91 14.12 -9.44
CA ASN A 252 32.03 15.26 -9.70
C ASN A 252 31.62 15.30 -11.17
N LEU A 253 30.99 14.20 -11.64
CA LEU A 253 30.69 13.99 -13.07
C LEU A 253 29.82 15.10 -13.67
N PHE A 254 28.90 15.67 -12.89
CA PHE A 254 27.93 16.67 -13.36
C PHE A 254 28.12 18.05 -12.71
N GLY A 255 29.18 18.25 -11.92
CA GLY A 255 29.37 19.51 -11.19
C GLY A 255 28.41 19.70 -10.00
N THR A 256 27.68 18.67 -9.59
CA THR A 256 26.62 18.75 -8.57
C THR A 256 27.02 18.16 -7.21
N ALA A 257 28.27 17.76 -7.02
CA ALA A 257 28.73 17.16 -5.76
C ALA A 257 28.47 18.07 -4.53
N ASP A 258 28.61 19.39 -4.70
CA ASP A 258 28.39 20.38 -3.63
C ASP A 258 26.94 20.88 -3.54
N TYR A 259 25.98 20.21 -4.18
CA TYR A 259 24.58 20.60 -4.13
C TYR A 259 24.01 20.50 -2.70
N ILE A 260 23.53 21.63 -2.17
CA ILE A 260 22.93 21.72 -0.84
C ILE A 260 21.41 21.52 -0.96
N VAL A 261 20.88 20.58 -0.18
CA VAL A 261 19.44 20.28 -0.14
C VAL A 261 18.64 21.52 0.27
N ASN A 262 17.69 21.92 -0.57
CA ASN A 262 16.79 23.02 -0.28
C ASN A 262 15.59 22.52 0.53
N ILE A 263 15.66 22.67 1.85
CA ILE A 263 14.56 22.35 2.77
C ILE A 263 13.36 23.32 2.64
N ALA A 264 13.55 24.51 2.08
CA ALA A 264 12.51 25.51 1.89
C ALA A 264 11.67 25.30 0.61
N ILE A 265 11.91 24.21 -0.13
CA ILE A 265 11.12 23.83 -1.31
C ILE A 265 9.62 23.68 -0.99
N ILE A 266 9.30 23.31 0.24
CA ILE A 266 7.94 23.14 0.72
C ILE A 266 7.75 23.84 2.07
N ASN A 267 6.72 24.68 2.17
CA ASN A 267 6.32 25.31 3.42
C ASN A 267 5.48 24.33 4.26
N ALA A 268 5.71 24.30 5.57
CA ALA A 268 4.91 23.54 6.54
C ALA A 268 3.40 23.75 6.39
N ARG A 269 2.94 25.00 6.15
CA ARG A 269 1.52 25.30 5.92
C ARG A 269 0.98 24.61 4.67
N PHE A 270 1.75 24.63 3.59
CA PHE A 270 1.36 23.99 2.34
C PHE A 270 1.32 22.47 2.50
N ALA A 271 2.38 21.87 3.08
CA ALA A 271 2.43 20.44 3.37
C ALA A 271 1.23 19.98 4.21
N TRP A 272 0.88 20.73 5.26
CA TRP A 272 -0.28 20.43 6.11
C TRP A 272 -1.61 20.50 5.35
N ILE A 273 -1.84 21.57 4.57
CA ILE A 273 -3.07 21.70 3.77
C ILE A 273 -3.17 20.55 2.76
N THR A 274 -2.08 20.24 2.05
CA THR A 274 -2.03 19.15 1.08
C THR A 274 -2.32 17.80 1.75
N ALA A 275 -1.75 17.55 2.93
CA ALA A 275 -1.99 16.33 3.70
C ALA A 275 -3.47 16.20 4.09
N VAL A 276 -4.08 17.24 4.66
CA VAL A 276 -5.49 17.23 5.06
C VAL A 276 -6.41 17.02 3.86
N VAL A 277 -6.18 17.75 2.76
CA VAL A 277 -6.98 17.62 1.52
C VAL A 277 -6.84 16.22 0.94
N ALA A 278 -5.62 15.68 0.86
CA ALA A 278 -5.37 14.34 0.34
C ALA A 278 -6.14 13.29 1.17
N ILE A 279 -6.05 13.35 2.50
CA ILE A 279 -6.73 12.44 3.41
C ILE A 279 -8.25 12.52 3.25
N VAL A 280 -8.83 13.72 3.27
CA VAL A 280 -10.28 13.90 3.14
C VAL A 280 -10.78 13.38 1.79
N VAL A 281 -10.10 13.74 0.69
CA VAL A 281 -10.47 13.27 -0.66
C VAL A 281 -10.35 11.75 -0.77
N GLY A 282 -9.26 11.16 -0.28
CA GLY A 282 -9.06 9.71 -0.26
C GLY A 282 -10.20 8.99 0.46
N HIS A 283 -10.65 9.52 1.60
CA HIS A 283 -11.77 8.94 2.35
C HIS A 283 -13.11 9.10 1.66
N ILE A 284 -13.40 10.26 1.05
CA ILE A 284 -14.64 10.45 0.27
C ILE A 284 -14.72 9.41 -0.85
N ILE A 285 -13.60 9.19 -1.57
CA ILE A 285 -13.51 8.17 -2.61
C ILE A 285 -13.71 6.77 -2.01
N ALA A 286 -13.06 6.44 -0.91
CA ALA A 286 -13.21 5.15 -0.24
C ALA A 286 -14.65 4.85 0.17
N VAL A 287 -15.34 5.82 0.79
CA VAL A 287 -16.75 5.70 1.18
C VAL A 287 -17.65 5.50 -0.04
N TYR A 288 -17.42 6.26 -1.12
CA TYR A 288 -18.15 6.09 -2.37
C TYR A 288 -17.95 4.70 -2.97
N LEU A 289 -16.70 4.20 -3.01
CA LEU A 289 -16.40 2.86 -3.51
C LEU A 289 -17.09 1.78 -2.67
N ALA A 290 -17.01 1.88 -1.34
CA ALA A 290 -17.70 0.96 -0.43
C ALA A 290 -19.21 1.00 -0.63
N HIS A 291 -19.80 2.17 -0.87
CA HIS A 291 -21.22 2.31 -1.17
C HIS A 291 -21.60 1.60 -2.47
N ALA A 292 -20.81 1.80 -3.54
CA ALA A 292 -21.04 1.16 -4.83
C ALA A 292 -20.89 -0.38 -4.76
N ILE A 293 -19.90 -0.87 -4.03
CA ILE A 293 -19.68 -2.32 -3.79
C ILE A 293 -20.86 -2.90 -3.00
N ALA A 294 -21.33 -2.22 -1.96
CA ALA A 294 -22.47 -2.68 -1.15
C ALA A 294 -23.75 -2.83 -1.98
N LEU A 295 -24.06 -1.84 -2.84
CA LEU A 295 -25.23 -1.90 -3.71
C LEU A 295 -25.14 -3.04 -4.72
N ARG A 296 -23.95 -3.26 -5.31
CA ARG A 296 -23.74 -4.35 -6.27
C ARG A 296 -23.88 -5.72 -5.62
N MET A 297 -23.28 -5.90 -4.45
CA MET A 297 -23.17 -7.19 -3.77
C MET A 297 -24.47 -7.61 -3.09
N LEU A 298 -25.22 -6.68 -2.50
CA LEU A 298 -26.44 -6.99 -1.74
C LEU A 298 -27.72 -6.82 -2.56
N GLY A 299 -27.68 -6.15 -3.72
CA GLY A 299 -28.78 -5.98 -4.68
C GLY A 299 -29.92 -5.06 -4.20
N GLU A 300 -30.24 -5.07 -2.91
CA GLU A 300 -31.29 -4.28 -2.29
C GLU A 300 -30.75 -3.07 -1.53
N ARG A 301 -31.46 -1.93 -1.65
CA ARG A 301 -31.06 -0.66 -1.02
C ARG A 301 -31.01 -0.73 0.51
N ARG A 302 -31.97 -1.39 1.16
CA ARG A 302 -32.07 -1.42 2.64
C ARG A 302 -30.92 -2.20 3.29
N PRO A 303 -30.63 -3.46 2.91
CA PRO A 303 -29.45 -4.19 3.38
C PRO A 303 -28.14 -3.45 3.09
N ALA A 304 -27.99 -2.88 1.89
CA ALA A 304 -26.79 -2.15 1.50
C ALA A 304 -26.53 -0.90 2.35
N LEU A 305 -27.56 -0.12 2.69
CA LEU A 305 -27.44 1.02 3.57
C LEU A 305 -27.11 0.59 5.01
N ARG A 306 -27.70 -0.51 5.50
CA ARG A 306 -27.41 -0.99 6.86
C ARG A 306 -25.99 -1.52 7.02
N SER A 307 -25.44 -2.22 6.02
CA SER A 307 -24.03 -2.62 6.04
C SER A 307 -23.06 -1.44 5.93
N GLN A 308 -23.51 -0.25 5.50
CA GLN A 308 -22.63 0.91 5.41
C GLN A 308 -22.33 1.55 6.75
N TYR A 309 -23.22 1.49 7.74
CA TYR A 309 -22.95 2.15 9.03
C TYR A 309 -21.69 1.62 9.72
N PRO A 310 -21.46 0.29 9.84
CA PRO A 310 -20.23 -0.23 10.43
C PRO A 310 -18.98 0.14 9.60
N MET A 311 -19.06 0.07 8.27
CA MET A 311 -17.92 0.41 7.40
C MET A 311 -17.59 1.90 7.45
N LEU A 312 -18.61 2.76 7.45
CA LEU A 312 -18.44 4.21 7.58
C LEU A 312 -17.83 4.56 8.93
N ALA A 313 -18.27 3.93 10.02
CA ALA A 313 -17.68 4.12 11.34
C ALA A 313 -16.19 3.74 11.35
N LEU A 314 -15.81 2.61 10.74
CA LEU A 314 -14.42 2.21 10.58
C LEU A 314 -13.61 3.25 9.80
N MET A 315 -14.13 3.70 8.64
CA MET A 315 -13.43 4.67 7.79
C MET A 315 -13.26 6.02 8.48
N VAL A 316 -14.29 6.53 9.16
CA VAL A 316 -14.22 7.78 9.93
C VAL A 316 -13.26 7.64 11.10
N GLY A 317 -13.31 6.53 11.84
CA GLY A 317 -12.38 6.24 12.92
C GLY A 317 -10.93 6.23 12.43
N TYR A 318 -10.67 5.63 11.27
CA TYR A 318 -9.36 5.66 10.63
C TYR A 318 -8.94 7.09 10.27
N THR A 319 -9.83 7.91 9.68
CA THR A 319 -9.54 9.33 9.39
C THR A 319 -9.16 10.10 10.64
N MET A 320 -9.91 9.91 11.73
CA MET A 320 -9.66 10.58 13.00
C MET A 320 -8.28 10.22 13.54
N VAL A 321 -7.91 8.93 13.51
CA VAL A 321 -6.58 8.47 13.91
C VAL A 321 -5.50 9.05 13.00
N SER A 322 -5.67 9.03 11.67
CA SER A 322 -4.69 9.57 10.73
C SER A 322 -4.45 11.07 10.90
N LEU A 323 -5.52 11.86 11.04
CA LEU A 323 -5.43 13.30 11.27
C LEU A 323 -4.81 13.60 12.64
N TRP A 324 -5.14 12.80 13.65
CA TRP A 324 -4.55 12.93 14.98
C TRP A 324 -3.04 12.65 14.96
N ILE A 325 -2.59 11.59 14.27
CA ILE A 325 -1.17 11.25 14.09
C ILE A 325 -0.41 12.42 13.43
N ILE A 326 -0.94 12.95 12.33
CA ILE A 326 -0.27 14.06 11.59
C ILE A 326 -0.27 15.36 12.39
N ALA A 327 -1.21 15.53 13.33
CA ALA A 327 -1.24 16.69 14.22
C ALA A 327 -0.28 16.56 15.41
N GLN A 328 0.31 15.39 15.67
CA GLN A 328 1.26 15.22 16.77
C GLN A 328 2.61 15.88 16.46
N PRO A 329 3.31 16.41 17.49
CA PRO A 329 4.70 16.79 17.34
C PRO A 329 5.54 15.53 17.07
N ILE A 330 6.45 15.62 16.11
CA ILE A 330 7.36 14.52 15.78
C ILE A 330 8.39 14.40 16.91
N VAL A 331 8.50 13.22 17.52
CA VAL A 331 9.51 12.92 18.55
C VAL A 331 10.38 11.77 18.07
N GLU A 332 11.70 11.99 18.01
CA GLU A 332 12.68 10.94 17.74
C GLU A 332 13.29 10.47 19.07
N ILE A 333 12.96 9.25 19.49
CA ILE A 333 13.33 8.71 20.82
C ILE A 333 14.44 7.66 20.72
N ALA A 334 14.72 7.16 19.52
CA ALA A 334 15.85 6.27 19.24
C ALA A 334 16.79 6.93 18.21
N PRO A 335 18.12 6.78 18.36
CA PRO A 335 19.04 7.22 17.33
C PRO A 335 18.80 6.36 16.09
N LYS A 336 18.24 6.95 15.03
CA LYS A 336 18.50 6.45 13.68
C LYS A 336 19.99 6.73 13.45
N GLY A 337 20.80 5.66 13.39
CA GLY A 337 22.25 5.75 13.29
C GLY A 337 22.72 6.60 12.13
#